data_AF-A0A9J7HG51-F1
#
_entry.id   AF-A0A9J7HG51-F1
#
_cell.length_a   1.000
_cell.length_b   1.000
_cell.length_c   1.000
_cell.angle_alpha   90.00
_cell.angle_beta   90.00
_cell.angle_gamma   90.00
#
_symmetry.space_group_name_H-M   'P 1'
#
loop_
_entity.id
_entity.type
_entity.pdbx_description
1 polymer ?
#
loop_
_entity_poly.entity_id
_entity_poly.type
_entity_poly.pdbx_seq_one_letter_code
_entity_poly.pdbx_strand_id
1 'polypeptide(L)'
;MASRPESAYRRKIPKDHLSCCICSEPYTRSKALPCQHSYCQECLENQQRVSTGRSLRCSVCRHLVTLPSEGVAGLPNNHDLANLCEELSKKNRCGFHPTKDVDLFCQQCEVPVCSECIGDGHPGHNVTGIKQVAEQIKANIRAQLNSGQQKMETFSAFLTKIEDVQKRLTDNKTQTQQEINKAFDEQFNTRIQAFTMDGVYIREFTTTLPGETGEKLKPHDVAVYLVSDINNHCVHVLDREGNFKFKFGSEGSDDSQLKKPQGICVGGMGNIIVADRGNDCVKMFDSQGRFLCYIGSGMKSPWAVAVSPGGDVVVTDYENTVSVWTQG
;
A
#
# COMPACT_ATOMS: atom_id res chain seq x y z
N MET A 1 12.21 47.12 31.77
CA MET A 1 11.40 48.35 31.67
C MET A 1 11.92 49.10 30.45
N ALA A 2 11.21 49.41 29.38
CA ALA A 2 9.78 49.45 29.13
C ALA A 2 9.48 49.11 27.63
N SER A 3 8.42 48.32 27.43
CA SER A 3 7.43 48.38 26.33
C SER A 3 7.88 48.71 24.89
N ARG A 4 7.98 47.67 24.06
CA ARG A 4 7.63 47.76 22.63
C ARG A 4 6.12 48.05 22.52
N PRO A 5 5.68 49.03 21.73
CA PRO A 5 4.28 49.12 21.37
C PRO A 5 4.00 48.04 20.32
N GLU A 6 3.21 47.04 20.71
CA GLU A 6 2.32 46.35 19.79
C GLU A 6 1.45 47.40 19.11
N SER A 7 1.62 47.59 17.81
CA SER A 7 0.60 48.19 16.97
C SER A 7 0.28 47.25 15.80
N ALA A 8 -0.74 46.43 16.10
CA ALA A 8 -1.78 45.98 15.19
C ALA A 8 -1.32 45.24 13.93
N TYR A 9 -1.35 43.92 14.02
CA TYR A 9 -2.07 43.02 13.08
C TYR A 9 -2.52 43.66 11.75
N ARG A 10 -1.59 44.06 10.89
CA ARG A 10 -1.86 44.07 9.45
C ARG A 10 -1.79 42.61 9.03
N ARG A 11 -2.93 41.91 9.11
CA ARG A 11 -3.13 40.69 8.31
C ARG A 11 -2.69 41.06 6.90
N LYS A 12 -1.54 40.54 6.48
CA LYS A 12 -1.18 40.48 5.07
C LYS A 12 -2.23 39.57 4.46
N ILE A 13 -3.35 40.14 4.03
CA ILE A 13 -4.34 39.40 3.27
C ILE A 13 -3.62 39.07 1.95
N PRO A 14 -3.37 37.79 1.65
CA PRO A 14 -2.68 37.40 0.43
C PRO A 14 -3.46 37.96 -0.76
N LYS A 15 -2.77 38.53 -1.75
CA LYS A 15 -3.40 39.07 -2.97
C LYS A 15 -4.36 38.07 -3.64
N ASP A 16 -4.11 36.78 -3.43
CA ASP A 16 -4.87 35.64 -3.92
C ASP A 16 -6.32 35.56 -3.37
N HIS A 17 -6.67 36.34 -2.34
CA HIS A 17 -8.03 36.38 -1.75
C HIS A 17 -8.91 37.53 -2.27
N LEU A 18 -8.44 38.32 -3.24
CA LEU A 18 -9.12 39.52 -3.76
C LEU A 18 -9.53 39.40 -5.24
N SER A 19 -9.22 38.27 -5.86
CA SER A 19 -9.63 37.93 -7.21
C SER A 19 -10.79 36.95 -7.19
N CYS A 20 -11.72 37.12 -8.13
CA CYS A 20 -12.78 36.15 -8.34
C CYS A 20 -12.22 34.87 -8.96
N CYS A 21 -12.55 33.71 -8.40
CA CYS A 21 -12.05 32.43 -8.92
C CYS A 21 -12.66 32.00 -10.27
N ILE A 22 -13.64 32.74 -10.81
CA ILE A 22 -14.22 32.49 -12.14
C ILE A 22 -13.43 33.26 -13.20
N CYS A 23 -13.28 34.58 -13.06
CA CYS A 23 -12.58 35.39 -14.06
C CYS A 23 -11.09 35.61 -13.76
N SER A 24 -10.63 35.24 -12.56
CA SER A 24 -9.27 35.51 -12.04
C SER A 24 -8.90 37.00 -11.94
N GLU A 25 -9.86 37.90 -12.16
CA GLU A 25 -9.71 39.35 -12.05
C GLU A 25 -10.17 39.86 -10.67
N PRO A 26 -9.77 41.07 -10.25
CA PRO A 26 -10.29 41.72 -9.04
C PRO A 26 -11.82 41.78 -9.03
N TYR A 27 -12.44 41.62 -7.85
CA TYR A 27 -13.90 41.60 -7.74
C TYR A 27 -14.55 42.90 -8.25
N THR A 28 -15.52 42.76 -9.17
CA THR A 28 -16.43 43.81 -9.61
C THR A 28 -17.86 43.47 -9.14
N ARG A 29 -18.47 44.37 -8.35
CA ARG A 29 -19.80 44.15 -7.72
C ARG A 29 -19.90 42.77 -7.05
N SER A 30 -19.09 42.53 -6.02
CA SER A 30 -18.98 41.22 -5.36
C SER A 30 -20.31 40.77 -4.76
N LYS A 31 -20.71 39.52 -5.05
CA LYS A 31 -21.87 38.85 -4.47
C LYS A 31 -21.42 37.70 -3.57
N ALA A 32 -21.92 37.68 -2.33
CA ALA A 32 -21.65 36.63 -1.38
C ALA A 32 -22.72 35.54 -1.45
N LEU A 33 -22.28 34.29 -1.60
CA LEU A 33 -23.15 33.13 -1.45
C LEU A 33 -23.34 32.79 0.04
N PRO A 34 -24.43 32.09 0.43
CA PRO A 34 -24.64 31.61 1.81
C PRO A 34 -23.49 30.77 2.37
N CYS A 35 -22.74 30.10 1.49
CA CYS A 35 -21.53 29.35 1.83
C CYS A 35 -20.27 30.22 2.04
N GLN A 36 -20.43 31.54 2.21
CA GLN A 36 -19.37 32.54 2.45
C GLN A 36 -18.36 32.74 1.32
N HIS A 37 -18.55 32.09 0.16
CA HIS A 37 -17.73 32.34 -1.03
C HIS A 37 -18.27 33.53 -1.82
N SER A 38 -17.37 34.36 -2.35
CA SER A 38 -17.71 35.57 -3.09
C SER A 38 -17.32 35.47 -4.56
N TYR A 39 -18.09 36.10 -5.43
CA TYR A 39 -17.92 36.09 -6.89
C TYR A 39 -18.30 37.46 -7.48
N CYS A 40 -17.84 37.78 -8.69
CA CYS A 40 -18.38 38.94 -9.42
C CYS A 40 -19.84 38.67 -9.79
N GLN A 41 -20.71 39.69 -9.69
CA GLN A 41 -22.13 39.57 -10.07
C GLN A 41 -22.29 38.98 -11.48
N GLU A 42 -21.55 39.52 -12.46
CA GLU A 42 -21.59 39.08 -13.85
C GLU A 42 -21.14 37.62 -14.04
N CYS A 43 -20.17 37.16 -13.24
CA CYS A 43 -19.70 35.76 -13.29
C CYS A 43 -20.78 34.78 -12.80
N LEU A 44 -21.51 35.13 -11.74
CA LEU A 44 -22.64 34.32 -11.26
C LEU A 44 -23.84 34.38 -12.22
N GLU A 45 -24.11 35.53 -12.83
CA GLU A 45 -25.14 35.67 -13.86
C GLU A 45 -24.85 34.77 -15.07
N ASN A 46 -23.60 34.72 -15.52
CA ASN A 46 -23.16 33.82 -16.59
C ASN A 46 -23.26 32.34 -16.19
N GLN A 47 -22.91 32.00 -14.95
CA GLN A 47 -23.09 30.64 -14.44
C GLN A 47 -24.57 30.23 -14.34
N GLN A 48 -25.46 31.18 -14.02
CA GLN A 48 -26.89 30.96 -13.98
C GLN A 48 -27.46 30.67 -15.37
N ARG A 49 -26.99 31.37 -16.41
CA ARG A 49 -27.43 31.15 -17.79
C ARG A 49 -27.20 29.71 -18.29
N VAL A 50 -26.17 29.05 -17.77
CA VAL A 50 -25.83 27.66 -18.12
C VAL A 50 -26.57 26.64 -17.24
N SER A 51 -27.12 27.08 -16.11
CA SER A 51 -27.80 26.21 -15.14
C SER A 51 -29.31 26.19 -15.38
N THR A 52 -29.94 25.02 -15.31
CA THR A 52 -31.40 24.90 -15.42
C THR A 52 -32.08 25.25 -14.09
N GLY A 53 -32.90 26.30 -14.08
CA GLY A 53 -33.70 26.73 -12.92
C GLY A 53 -33.11 27.87 -12.08
N ARG A 54 -33.74 28.16 -10.93
CA ARG A 54 -33.36 29.27 -10.02
C ARG A 54 -32.36 28.83 -8.94
N SER A 55 -31.36 28.05 -9.33
CA SER A 55 -30.32 27.55 -8.42
C SER A 55 -28.92 27.68 -9.02
N LEU A 56 -27.94 27.93 -8.16
CA LEU A 56 -26.52 28.02 -8.50
C LEU A 56 -25.71 27.09 -7.62
N ARG A 57 -24.62 26.55 -8.17
CA ARG A 57 -23.66 25.73 -7.42
C ARG A 57 -22.38 26.50 -7.21
N CYS A 58 -21.96 26.67 -5.97
CA CYS A 58 -20.65 27.27 -5.65
C CYS A 58 -19.53 26.44 -6.30
N SER A 59 -18.63 27.05 -7.07
CA SER A 59 -17.53 26.33 -7.74
C SER A 59 -16.44 25.85 -6.77
N VAL A 60 -16.32 26.52 -5.62
CA VAL A 60 -15.32 26.17 -4.59
C VAL A 60 -15.79 25.02 -3.71
N CYS A 61 -16.96 25.16 -3.06
CA CYS A 61 -17.44 24.18 -2.08
C CYS A 61 -18.63 23.33 -2.55
N ARG A 62 -19.09 23.51 -3.79
CA ARG A 62 -20.23 22.78 -4.41
C ARG A 62 -21.58 22.93 -3.71
N HIS A 63 -21.71 23.83 -2.73
CA HIS A 63 -22.96 24.14 -2.06
C HIS A 63 -24.00 24.67 -3.07
N LEU A 64 -25.23 24.15 -2.98
CA LEU A 64 -26.34 24.55 -3.84
C LEU A 64 -27.07 25.75 -3.21
N VAL A 65 -27.21 26.82 -3.97
CA VAL A 65 -27.79 28.09 -3.54
C VAL A 65 -29.04 28.36 -4.36
N THR A 66 -30.17 28.54 -3.68
CA THR A 66 -31.42 28.98 -4.32
C THR A 66 -31.41 30.50 -4.45
N LEU A 67 -31.72 31.01 -5.65
CA LEU A 67 -31.64 32.44 -5.94
C LEU A 67 -32.93 33.20 -5.52
N PRO A 68 -32.79 34.43 -4.97
CA PRO A 68 -33.91 35.36 -4.72
C PRO A 68 -34.73 35.68 -5.99
N SER A 69 -35.91 36.31 -5.83
CA SER A 69 -36.78 36.73 -6.95
C SER A 69 -36.06 37.61 -7.97
N GLU A 70 -35.10 38.41 -7.51
CA GLU A 70 -34.25 39.27 -8.32
C GLU A 70 -33.02 38.55 -8.91
N GLY A 71 -32.96 37.21 -8.82
CA GLY A 71 -31.84 36.42 -9.31
C GLY A 71 -30.54 36.70 -8.56
N VAL A 72 -29.41 36.69 -9.27
CA VAL A 72 -28.08 36.96 -8.70
C VAL A 72 -27.97 38.38 -8.13
N ALA A 73 -28.68 39.35 -8.71
CA ALA A 73 -28.66 40.74 -8.25
C ALA A 73 -29.16 40.89 -6.80
N GLY A 74 -30.09 40.02 -6.38
CA GLY A 74 -30.65 39.99 -5.03
C GLY A 74 -29.74 39.35 -3.96
N LEU A 75 -28.59 38.80 -4.33
CA LEU A 75 -27.61 38.29 -3.36
C LEU A 75 -26.91 39.45 -2.62
N PRO A 76 -26.56 39.26 -1.33
CA PRO A 76 -25.87 40.29 -0.55
C PRO A 76 -24.50 40.60 -1.17
N ASN A 77 -24.12 41.88 -1.13
CA ASN A 77 -22.77 42.27 -1.52
C ASN A 77 -21.79 41.94 -0.40
N ASN A 78 -20.56 41.56 -0.75
CA ASN A 78 -19.50 41.43 0.25
C ASN A 78 -18.84 42.80 0.46
N HIS A 79 -19.38 43.56 1.41
CA HIS A 79 -18.92 44.91 1.74
C HIS A 79 -17.48 44.94 2.27
N ASP A 80 -17.03 43.89 2.96
CA ASP A 80 -15.65 43.79 3.46
C ASP A 80 -14.66 43.66 2.31
N LEU A 81 -14.99 42.88 1.27
CA LEU A 81 -14.17 42.81 0.05
C LEU A 81 -14.16 44.12 -0.72
N ALA A 82 -15.30 44.83 -0.79
CA ALA A 82 -15.37 46.13 -1.44
C ALA A 82 -14.51 47.17 -0.72
N ASN A 83 -14.63 47.25 0.61
CA ASN A 83 -13.82 48.13 1.46
C ASN A 83 -12.34 47.78 1.38
N LEU A 84 -11.99 46.49 1.37
CA LEU A 84 -10.61 46.05 1.27
C LEU A 84 -10.00 46.32 -0.12
N CYS A 85 -10.76 46.13 -1.20
CA CYS A 85 -10.36 46.56 -2.54
C CYS A 85 -10.17 48.08 -2.63
N GLU A 86 -11.02 48.87 -1.96
CA GLU A 86 -10.92 50.33 -1.91
C GLU A 86 -9.78 50.83 -1.00
N GLU A 87 -9.48 50.15 0.10
CA GLU A 87 -8.31 50.43 0.94
C GLU A 87 -6.99 50.05 0.26
N LEU A 88 -7.01 49.02 -0.57
CA LEU A 88 -5.86 48.61 -1.37
C LEU A 88 -5.62 49.53 -2.56
N SER A 89 -6.65 50.15 -3.13
CA SER A 89 -6.48 51.19 -4.14
C SER A 89 -5.95 52.51 -3.55
N LYS A 90 -6.11 52.75 -2.24
CA LYS A 90 -5.50 53.87 -1.50
C LYS A 90 -4.01 53.69 -1.17
N LYS A 91 -3.42 52.50 -1.42
CA LYS A 91 -2.01 52.20 -1.12
C LYS A 91 -1.08 52.67 -2.22
N ASN A 92 -0.68 53.92 -2.17
CA ASN A 92 0.66 54.36 -2.60
C ASN A 92 1.11 55.65 -1.88
N ARG A 93 0.37 56.17 -0.89
CA ARG A 93 0.73 57.43 -0.22
C ARG A 93 1.81 57.27 0.84
N CYS A 94 2.70 58.23 0.93
CA CYS A 94 3.76 58.27 1.94
C CYS A 94 3.17 58.50 3.33
N GLY A 95 3.64 57.74 4.32
CA GLY A 95 3.20 57.86 5.71
C GLY A 95 3.63 59.16 6.38
N PHE A 96 4.73 59.78 5.93
CA PHE A 96 5.24 61.06 6.43
C PHE A 96 4.81 62.26 5.58
N HIS A 97 4.49 62.02 4.31
CA HIS A 97 4.06 63.04 3.35
C HIS A 97 2.74 62.59 2.69
N PRO A 98 1.58 62.74 3.36
CA PRO A 98 0.31 62.13 2.94
C PRO A 98 -0.19 62.55 1.55
N THR A 99 0.31 63.66 1.03
CA THR A 99 -0.03 64.19 -0.30
C THR A 99 0.80 63.59 -1.43
N LYS A 100 1.88 62.86 -1.11
CA LYS A 100 2.84 62.29 -2.08
C LYS A 100 2.72 60.79 -2.19
N ASP A 101 2.91 60.30 -3.41
CA ASP A 101 3.00 58.88 -3.69
C ASP A 101 4.43 58.34 -3.52
N VAL A 102 4.52 57.06 -3.21
CA VAL A 102 5.73 56.31 -2.92
C VAL A 102 6.12 55.52 -4.16
N ASP A 103 6.94 56.13 -5.00
CA ASP A 103 7.40 55.55 -6.27
C ASP A 103 8.89 55.15 -6.26
N LEU A 104 9.57 55.37 -5.15
CA LEU A 104 10.99 55.19 -5.00
C LEU A 104 11.32 54.18 -3.90
N PHE A 105 12.52 53.61 -3.94
CA PHE A 105 13.02 52.62 -3.00
C PHE A 105 14.45 52.98 -2.59
N CYS A 106 14.65 53.22 -1.30
CA CYS A 106 15.94 53.49 -0.71
C CYS A 106 16.68 52.16 -0.50
N GLN A 107 17.78 51.94 -1.21
CA GLN A 107 18.49 50.66 -1.20
C GLN A 107 19.21 50.39 0.13
N GLN A 108 19.71 51.44 0.80
CA GLN A 108 20.41 51.32 2.08
C GLN A 108 19.46 51.02 3.24
N CYS A 109 18.25 51.57 3.19
CA CYS A 109 17.26 51.40 4.27
C CYS A 109 16.23 50.31 3.98
N GLU A 110 16.25 49.72 2.77
CA GLU A 110 15.31 48.71 2.29
C GLU A 110 13.82 49.09 2.45
N VAL A 111 13.51 50.38 2.33
CA VAL A 111 12.15 50.91 2.48
C VAL A 111 11.71 51.74 1.28
N PRO A 112 10.40 51.71 0.95
CA PRO A 112 9.84 52.53 -0.10
C PRO A 112 9.66 53.97 0.40
N VAL A 113 10.04 54.95 -0.43
CA VAL A 113 10.11 56.37 -0.07
C VAL A 113 9.45 57.25 -1.15
N CYS A 114 8.96 58.43 -0.78
CA CYS A 114 8.53 59.44 -1.76
C CYS A 114 9.69 60.42 -2.08
N SER A 115 9.47 61.34 -3.03
CA SER A 115 10.50 62.31 -3.43
C SER A 115 10.93 63.27 -2.30
N GLU A 116 10.05 63.61 -1.37
CA GLU A 116 10.35 64.51 -0.24
C GLU A 116 11.13 63.80 0.87
N CYS A 117 10.89 62.50 1.08
CA CYS A 117 11.65 61.69 2.04
C CYS A 117 13.17 61.67 1.77
N ILE A 118 13.60 61.92 0.52
CA ILE A 118 15.03 61.96 0.15
C ILE A 118 15.73 63.12 0.85
N GLY A 119 15.08 64.29 0.92
CA GLY A 119 15.64 65.47 1.59
C GLY A 119 15.53 65.38 3.11
N ASP A 120 14.39 64.89 3.61
CA ASP A 120 14.06 65.00 5.03
C ASP A 120 14.61 63.85 5.89
N GLY A 121 14.74 62.65 5.31
CA GLY A 121 15.04 61.43 6.08
C GLY A 121 16.04 60.48 5.43
N HIS A 122 16.40 60.67 4.16
CA HIS A 122 17.37 59.83 3.44
C HIS A 122 18.41 60.64 2.62
N PRO A 123 19.02 61.71 3.19
CA PRO A 123 19.97 62.52 2.44
C PRO A 123 21.23 61.70 2.09
N GLY A 124 21.59 61.69 0.81
CA GLY A 124 22.78 60.97 0.33
C GLY A 124 22.62 59.45 0.19
N HIS A 125 21.44 58.88 0.46
CA HIS A 125 21.18 57.46 0.19
C HIS A 125 20.91 57.20 -1.30
N ASN A 126 21.20 55.98 -1.75
CA ASN A 126 20.94 55.53 -3.12
C ASN A 126 19.48 55.11 -3.26
N VAL A 127 18.76 55.81 -4.11
CA VAL A 127 17.34 55.63 -4.30
C VAL A 127 17.07 55.24 -5.75
N THR A 128 16.27 54.20 -5.94
CA THR A 128 15.90 53.68 -7.28
C THR A 128 14.39 53.60 -7.42
N GLY A 129 13.88 53.50 -8.65
CA GLY A 129 12.45 53.36 -8.88
C GLY A 129 11.92 52.06 -8.27
N ILE A 130 10.85 52.14 -7.47
CA ILE A 130 10.27 50.96 -6.79
C ILE A 130 9.81 49.89 -7.79
N LYS A 131 9.38 50.31 -9.00
CA LYS A 131 9.01 49.42 -10.10
C LYS A 131 10.21 48.60 -10.60
N GLN A 132 11.39 49.20 -10.66
CA GLN A 132 12.61 48.53 -11.10
C GLN A 132 13.06 47.48 -10.07
N VAL A 133 13.03 47.84 -8.79
CA VAL A 133 13.32 46.89 -7.69
C VAL A 133 12.29 45.75 -7.67
N ALA A 134 11.02 46.05 -7.86
CA ALA A 134 9.96 45.05 -7.93
C ALA A 134 10.14 44.08 -9.10
N GLU A 135 10.49 44.57 -10.29
CA GLU A 135 10.77 43.70 -11.45
C GLU A 135 12.05 42.86 -11.23
N GLN A 136 13.08 43.40 -10.59
CA GLN A 136 14.29 42.63 -10.25
C GLN A 136 13.99 41.50 -9.25
N ILE A 137 13.23 41.78 -8.19
CA ILE A 137 12.82 40.78 -7.20
C ILE A 137 11.97 39.70 -7.88
N LYS A 138 11.02 40.10 -8.72
CA LYS A 138 10.16 39.19 -9.49
C LYS A 138 10.96 38.31 -10.44
N ALA A 139 11.97 38.85 -11.12
CA ALA A 139 12.86 38.09 -11.97
C ALA A 139 13.67 37.05 -11.16
N ASN A 140 14.18 37.43 -9.99
CA ASN A 140 14.92 36.51 -9.13
C ASN A 140 14.03 35.37 -8.59
N ILE A 141 12.80 35.69 -8.14
CA ILE A 141 11.82 34.69 -7.70
C ILE A 141 11.48 33.74 -8.85
N ARG A 142 11.26 34.25 -10.07
CA ARG A 142 11.02 33.41 -11.26
C ARG A 142 12.19 32.49 -11.56
N ALA A 143 13.42 32.98 -11.47
CA ALA A 143 14.61 32.16 -11.69
C ALA A 143 14.72 31.01 -10.66
N GLN A 144 14.49 31.31 -9.38
CA GLN A 144 14.47 30.29 -8.32
C GLN A 144 13.34 29.28 -8.52
N LEU A 145 12.15 29.73 -8.92
CA LEU A 145 11.01 28.86 -9.18
C LEU A 145 11.26 27.91 -10.35
N ASN A 146 11.85 28.42 -11.45
CA ASN A 146 12.26 27.61 -12.59
C ASN A 146 13.34 26.57 -12.20
N SER A 147 14.32 26.97 -11.39
CA SER A 147 15.35 26.03 -10.89
C SER A 147 14.72 24.95 -9.99
N GLY A 148 13.76 25.31 -9.14
CA GLY A 148 13.02 24.36 -8.32
C GLY A 148 12.23 23.36 -9.16
N GLN A 149 11.52 23.84 -10.18
CA GLN A 149 10.76 22.99 -11.12
C GLN A 149 11.66 21.98 -11.83
N GLN A 150 12.81 22.42 -12.36
CA GLN A 150 13.75 21.52 -13.04
C GLN A 150 14.29 20.42 -12.11
N LYS A 151 14.57 20.75 -10.83
CA LYS A 151 14.97 19.76 -9.84
C LYS A 151 13.84 18.77 -9.53
N MET A 152 12.60 19.25 -9.40
CA MET A 152 11.45 18.37 -9.20
C MET A 152 11.25 17.40 -10.36
N GLU A 153 11.39 17.85 -11.61
CA GLU A 153 11.33 16.99 -12.79
C GLU A 153 12.42 15.92 -12.76
N THR A 154 13.64 16.30 -12.37
CA THR A 154 14.77 15.36 -12.26
C THR A 154 14.52 14.29 -11.20
N PHE A 155 13.99 14.68 -10.03
CA PHE A 155 13.63 13.73 -8.98
C PHE A 155 12.47 12.83 -9.38
N SER A 156 11.46 13.36 -10.07
CA SER A 156 10.34 12.58 -10.61
C SER A 156 10.86 11.49 -11.56
N ALA A 157 11.74 11.85 -12.50
CA ALA A 157 12.35 10.89 -13.42
C ALA A 157 13.20 9.82 -12.70
N PHE A 158 13.86 10.19 -11.59
CA PHE A 158 14.61 9.23 -10.78
C PHE A 158 13.69 8.26 -10.03
N LEU A 159 12.56 8.74 -9.47
CA LEU A 159 11.57 7.90 -8.82
C LEU A 159 11.00 6.85 -9.78
N THR A 160 10.64 7.25 -11.00
CA THR A 160 10.17 6.30 -12.03
C THR A 160 11.21 5.20 -12.33
N LYS A 161 12.50 5.54 -12.37
CA LYS A 161 13.57 4.54 -12.56
C LYS A 161 13.66 3.56 -11.39
N ILE A 162 13.48 4.02 -10.16
CA ILE A 162 13.46 3.14 -8.98
C ILE A 162 12.28 2.19 -9.04
N GLU A 163 11.09 2.69 -9.40
CA GLU A 163 9.89 1.86 -9.58
C GLU A 163 10.10 0.77 -10.63
N ASP A 164 10.72 1.10 -11.77
CA ASP A 164 11.08 0.12 -12.80
C ASP A 164 12.06 -0.94 -12.29
N VAL A 165 13.09 -0.53 -11.53
CA VAL A 165 14.05 -1.47 -10.93
C VAL A 165 13.34 -2.40 -9.94
N GLN A 166 12.47 -1.85 -9.09
CA GLN A 166 11.70 -2.63 -8.11
C GLN A 166 10.79 -3.65 -8.79
N LYS A 167 10.12 -3.24 -9.88
CA LYS A 167 9.28 -4.13 -10.68
C LYS A 167 10.11 -5.27 -11.28
N ARG A 168 11.24 -4.96 -11.94
CA ARG A 168 12.12 -5.99 -12.51
C ARG A 168 12.65 -6.97 -11.46
N LEU A 169 13.00 -6.50 -10.27
CA LEU A 169 13.44 -7.38 -9.19
C LEU A 169 12.31 -8.30 -8.71
N THR A 170 11.08 -7.80 -8.66
CA THR A 170 9.91 -8.58 -8.27
C THR A 170 9.59 -9.65 -9.32
N ASP A 171 9.60 -9.28 -10.61
CA ASP A 171 9.38 -10.20 -11.72
C ASP A 171 10.49 -11.27 -11.79
N ASN A 172 11.75 -10.88 -11.59
CA ASN A 172 12.85 -11.84 -11.54
C ASN A 172 12.71 -12.80 -10.35
N LYS A 173 12.27 -12.31 -9.18
CA LYS A 173 12.04 -13.14 -8.00
C LYS A 173 10.95 -14.17 -8.26
N THR A 174 9.81 -13.76 -8.83
CA THR A 174 8.70 -14.68 -9.14
C THR A 174 9.09 -15.70 -10.19
N GLN A 175 9.80 -15.27 -11.25
CA GLN A 175 10.33 -16.16 -12.28
C GLN A 175 11.29 -17.20 -11.70
N THR A 176 12.27 -16.77 -10.89
CA THR A 176 13.23 -17.68 -10.25
C THR A 176 12.52 -18.68 -9.33
N GLN A 177 11.51 -18.23 -8.58
CA GLN A 177 10.73 -19.13 -7.71
C GLN A 177 9.96 -20.17 -8.52
N GLN A 178 9.39 -19.78 -9.67
CA GLN A 178 8.70 -20.72 -10.57
C GLN A 178 9.68 -21.73 -11.17
N GLU A 179 10.87 -21.29 -11.56
CA GLU A 179 11.92 -22.17 -12.08
C GLU A 179 12.41 -23.16 -11.02
N ILE A 180 12.60 -22.72 -9.77
CA ILE A 180 12.94 -23.61 -8.65
C ILE A 180 11.84 -24.65 -8.42
N ASN A 181 10.57 -24.22 -8.39
CA ASN A 181 9.46 -25.14 -8.19
C ASN A 181 9.35 -26.14 -9.34
N LYS A 182 9.53 -25.68 -10.57
CA LYS A 182 9.55 -26.55 -11.76
C LYS A 182 10.71 -27.54 -11.71
N ALA A 183 11.91 -27.08 -11.40
CA ALA A 183 13.08 -27.94 -11.26
C ALA A 183 12.87 -28.97 -10.13
N PHE A 184 12.28 -28.57 -9.01
CA PHE A 184 11.90 -29.48 -7.93
C PHE A 184 10.88 -30.52 -8.40
N ASP A 185 9.80 -30.11 -9.07
CA ASP A 185 8.78 -31.02 -9.60
C ASP A 185 9.32 -31.95 -10.70
N GLU A 186 10.32 -31.52 -11.47
CA GLU A 186 11.03 -32.36 -12.47
C GLU A 186 12.03 -33.33 -11.82
N GLN A 187 12.57 -32.98 -10.65
CA GLN A 187 13.59 -33.77 -9.94
C GLN A 187 12.99 -34.87 -9.06
N PHE A 188 11.75 -34.70 -8.59
CA PHE A 188 11.05 -35.70 -7.78
C PHE A 188 9.98 -36.42 -8.60
N ASN A 189 10.20 -37.72 -8.83
CA ASN A 189 9.22 -38.58 -9.51
C ASN A 189 7.96 -38.70 -8.64
N THR A 190 6.88 -38.03 -9.05
CA THR A 190 5.59 -38.12 -8.34
C THR A 190 4.83 -39.40 -8.65
N ARG A 191 5.29 -40.23 -9.61
CA ARG A 191 4.56 -41.43 -10.04
C ARG A 191 4.52 -42.47 -8.93
N ILE A 192 3.34 -43.04 -8.73
CA ILE A 192 3.12 -44.20 -7.88
C ILE A 192 2.81 -45.36 -8.81
N GLN A 193 3.59 -46.42 -8.77
CA GLN A 193 3.47 -47.56 -9.70
C GLN A 193 3.41 -48.87 -8.90
N ALA A 194 2.55 -49.78 -9.33
CA ALA A 194 2.51 -51.14 -8.80
C ALA A 194 3.20 -52.09 -9.76
N PHE A 195 4.04 -52.96 -9.20
CA PHE A 195 4.69 -54.07 -9.87
C PHE A 195 4.33 -55.36 -9.14
N THR A 196 4.38 -56.49 -9.85
CA THR A 196 4.38 -57.81 -9.23
C THR A 196 5.72 -58.04 -8.51
N MET A 197 5.80 -59.05 -7.63
CA MET A 197 7.05 -59.37 -6.92
C MET A 197 8.19 -59.81 -7.85
N ASP A 198 7.86 -60.33 -9.02
CA ASP A 198 8.77 -60.68 -10.11
C ASP A 198 9.11 -59.48 -11.05
N GLY A 199 8.65 -58.27 -10.71
CA GLY A 199 9.03 -57.02 -11.38
C GLY A 199 8.22 -56.67 -12.63
N VAL A 200 7.08 -57.34 -12.86
CA VAL A 200 6.19 -57.02 -13.99
C VAL A 200 5.35 -55.79 -13.63
N TYR A 201 5.36 -54.78 -14.51
CA TYR A 201 4.52 -53.59 -14.34
C TYR A 201 3.04 -53.95 -14.39
N ILE A 202 2.29 -53.50 -13.37
CA ILE A 202 0.84 -53.71 -13.29
C ILE A 202 0.11 -52.46 -13.77
N ARG A 203 0.34 -51.32 -13.09
CA ARG A 203 -0.35 -50.04 -13.34
C ARG A 203 0.34 -48.86 -12.65
N GLU A 204 -0.10 -47.67 -13.02
CA GLU A 204 0.26 -46.39 -12.39
C GLU A 204 -0.99 -45.77 -11.76
N PHE A 205 -0.81 -45.18 -10.57
CA PHE A 205 -1.87 -44.52 -9.80
C PHE A 205 -1.88 -43.02 -10.11
N THR A 206 -3.07 -42.42 -10.23
CA THR A 206 -3.17 -40.97 -10.42
C THR A 206 -2.65 -40.23 -9.19
N THR A 207 -1.84 -39.21 -9.42
CA THR A 207 -1.37 -38.29 -8.37
C THR A 207 -2.31 -37.11 -8.19
N THR A 208 -3.30 -36.94 -9.07
CA THR A 208 -4.29 -35.87 -8.98
C THR A 208 -5.56 -36.49 -8.37
N LEU A 209 -5.90 -36.05 -7.16
CA LEU A 209 -7.06 -36.58 -6.44
C LEU A 209 -8.36 -35.96 -6.97
N PRO A 210 -9.48 -36.71 -7.03
CA PRO A 210 -10.78 -36.16 -7.41
C PRO A 210 -11.32 -35.22 -6.30
N GLY A 211 -11.54 -33.93 -6.59
CA GLY A 211 -12.08 -32.93 -5.65
C GLY A 211 -11.94 -31.47 -6.11
N GLU A 212 -12.52 -30.51 -5.36
CA GLU A 212 -12.58 -29.07 -5.72
C GLU A 212 -11.23 -28.35 -5.78
N THR A 213 -10.17 -28.89 -5.20
CA THR A 213 -8.89 -28.17 -5.05
C THR A 213 -7.80 -28.56 -6.06
N GLY A 214 -8.00 -29.61 -6.86
CA GLY A 214 -6.99 -30.06 -7.84
C GLY A 214 -5.63 -30.40 -7.20
N GLU A 215 -5.62 -30.74 -5.90
CA GLU A 215 -4.41 -31.06 -5.13
C GLU A 215 -3.65 -32.24 -5.75
N LYS A 216 -2.34 -32.04 -5.95
CA LYS A 216 -1.42 -33.07 -6.46
C LYS A 216 -0.67 -33.73 -5.31
N LEU A 217 -0.74 -35.06 -5.22
CA LEU A 217 0.01 -35.89 -4.29
C LEU A 217 1.52 -35.69 -4.47
N LYS A 218 2.23 -35.52 -3.36
CA LYS A 218 3.70 -35.52 -3.29
C LYS A 218 4.16 -36.73 -2.48
N PRO A 219 4.16 -37.95 -3.08
CA PRO A 219 4.43 -39.17 -2.36
C PRO A 219 5.87 -39.22 -1.86
N HIS A 220 6.06 -39.56 -0.59
CA HIS A 220 7.39 -39.78 -0.01
C HIS A 220 7.65 -41.24 0.36
N ASP A 221 6.62 -41.97 0.75
CA ASP A 221 6.67 -43.40 1.03
C ASP A 221 5.30 -44.06 0.72
N VAL A 222 5.29 -45.37 0.49
CA VAL A 222 4.07 -46.14 0.16
C VAL A 222 4.02 -47.47 0.90
N ALA A 223 2.90 -47.73 1.59
CA ALA A 223 2.64 -49.01 2.24
C ALA A 223 1.19 -49.44 2.03
N VAL A 224 0.96 -50.57 1.35
CA VAL A 224 -0.38 -51.19 1.18
C VAL A 224 -1.46 -50.17 0.77
N TYR A 225 -1.22 -49.43 -0.32
CA TYR A 225 -2.12 -48.37 -0.85
C TYR A 225 -2.27 -47.13 0.04
N LEU A 226 -1.43 -46.97 1.07
CA LEU A 226 -1.31 -45.75 1.86
C LEU A 226 -0.13 -44.93 1.34
N VAL A 227 -0.32 -43.62 1.21
CA VAL A 227 0.68 -42.69 0.70
C VAL A 227 0.90 -41.57 1.71
N SER A 228 2.13 -41.41 2.19
CA SER A 228 2.49 -40.26 3.03
C SER A 228 2.73 -39.02 2.16
N ASP A 229 2.06 -37.93 2.51
CA ASP A 229 2.21 -36.62 1.86
C ASP A 229 2.79 -35.62 2.86
N ILE A 230 4.12 -35.47 2.80
CA ILE A 230 4.89 -34.61 3.71
C ILE A 230 4.42 -33.16 3.65
N ASN A 231 4.14 -32.64 2.45
CA ASN A 231 3.86 -31.23 2.28
C ASN A 231 2.41 -30.89 2.66
N ASN A 232 1.50 -31.84 2.52
CA ASN A 232 0.11 -31.68 2.95
C ASN A 232 -0.13 -32.22 4.37
N HIS A 233 0.92 -32.64 5.10
CA HIS A 233 0.84 -33.05 6.51
C HIS A 233 -0.21 -34.15 6.76
N CYS A 234 -0.35 -35.11 5.83
CA CYS A 234 -1.39 -36.12 5.91
C CYS A 234 -0.96 -37.45 5.27
N VAL A 235 -1.78 -38.47 5.47
CA VAL A 235 -1.69 -39.77 4.82
C VAL A 235 -2.96 -39.99 3.99
N HIS A 236 -2.79 -40.36 2.73
CA HIS A 236 -3.89 -40.69 1.81
C HIS A 236 -4.11 -42.20 1.78
N VAL A 237 -5.36 -42.61 1.85
CA VAL A 237 -5.77 -44.02 1.78
C VAL A 237 -6.42 -44.27 0.42
N LEU A 238 -5.81 -45.16 -0.36
CA LEU A 238 -6.29 -45.58 -1.66
C LEU A 238 -6.90 -46.99 -1.59
N ASP A 239 -7.81 -47.30 -2.51
CA ASP A 239 -8.25 -48.68 -2.73
C ASP A 239 -7.26 -49.46 -3.63
N ARG A 240 -7.56 -50.73 -3.90
CA ARG A 240 -6.71 -51.60 -4.73
C ARG A 240 -6.68 -51.16 -6.19
N GLU A 241 -7.71 -50.44 -6.61
CA GLU A 241 -7.89 -49.89 -7.94
C GLU A 241 -7.12 -48.58 -8.11
N GLY A 242 -6.74 -47.94 -6.98
CA GLY A 242 -6.02 -46.69 -6.91
C GLY A 242 -6.90 -45.45 -6.73
N ASN A 243 -8.18 -45.65 -6.45
CA ASN A 243 -9.09 -44.55 -6.17
C ASN A 243 -8.88 -44.07 -4.74
N PHE A 244 -9.02 -42.76 -4.58
CA PHE A 244 -9.03 -42.12 -3.27
C PHE A 244 -10.21 -42.59 -2.44
N LYS A 245 -9.95 -43.06 -1.21
CA LYS A 245 -11.00 -43.38 -0.23
C LYS A 245 -11.19 -42.24 0.76
N PHE A 246 -10.13 -41.90 1.48
CA PHE A 246 -10.10 -40.83 2.48
C PHE A 246 -8.67 -40.44 2.81
N LYS A 247 -8.50 -39.34 3.56
CA LYS A 247 -7.21 -38.94 4.15
C LYS A 247 -7.38 -38.69 5.63
N PHE A 248 -6.29 -38.83 6.38
CA PHE A 248 -6.22 -38.46 7.80
C PHE A 248 -4.92 -37.71 8.10
N GLY A 249 -4.93 -36.94 9.18
CA GLY A 249 -3.89 -35.96 9.48
C GLY A 249 -4.21 -34.57 8.92
N SER A 250 -3.80 -33.57 9.69
CA SER A 250 -3.71 -32.17 9.31
C SER A 250 -2.51 -31.56 10.03
N GLU A 251 -2.02 -30.42 9.56
CA GLU A 251 -0.85 -29.80 10.20
C GLU A 251 -1.12 -29.48 11.67
N GLY A 252 -0.27 -30.01 12.54
CA GLY A 252 -0.25 -29.70 13.96
C GLY A 252 0.42 -30.80 14.77
N SER A 253 0.26 -30.73 16.09
CA SER A 253 0.93 -31.63 17.04
C SER A 253 -0.03 -32.49 17.86
N ASP A 254 -1.34 -32.32 17.69
CA ASP A 254 -2.33 -33.11 18.39
C ASP A 254 -2.32 -34.59 17.95
N ASP A 255 -3.02 -35.45 18.70
CA ASP A 255 -3.03 -36.90 18.49
C ASP A 255 -3.49 -37.32 17.09
N SER A 256 -4.49 -36.65 16.53
CA SER A 256 -5.01 -36.89 15.17
C SER A 256 -4.31 -36.08 14.09
N GLN A 257 -3.40 -35.18 14.46
CA GLN A 257 -2.65 -34.32 13.55
C GLN A 257 -1.28 -34.92 13.23
N LEU A 258 -0.73 -34.50 12.11
CA LEU A 258 0.59 -34.92 11.63
C LEU A 258 1.38 -33.69 11.19
N LYS A 259 2.69 -33.77 11.26
CA LYS A 259 3.58 -32.73 10.76
C LYS A 259 4.70 -33.36 9.94
N LYS A 260 4.63 -33.18 8.63
CA LYS A 260 5.61 -33.75 7.67
C LYS A 260 5.77 -35.28 7.84
N PRO A 261 4.68 -36.06 7.80
CA PRO A 261 4.75 -37.51 7.97
C PRO A 261 5.61 -38.14 6.86
N GLN A 262 6.63 -38.91 7.23
CA GLN A 262 7.62 -39.42 6.27
C GLN A 262 7.46 -40.91 6.02
N GLY A 263 8.03 -41.75 6.88
CA GLY A 263 7.92 -43.20 6.78
C GLY A 263 6.54 -43.70 7.17
N ILE A 264 6.03 -44.68 6.43
CA ILE A 264 4.75 -45.33 6.72
C ILE A 264 4.86 -46.85 6.58
N CYS A 265 4.24 -47.59 7.49
CA CYS A 265 4.11 -49.04 7.36
C CYS A 265 2.80 -49.55 7.95
N VAL A 266 2.45 -50.79 7.62
CA VAL A 266 1.24 -51.45 8.12
C VAL A 266 1.62 -52.70 8.89
N GLY A 267 1.20 -52.79 10.14
CA GLY A 267 1.42 -53.96 11.01
C GLY A 267 0.40 -55.09 10.80
N GLY A 268 0.61 -56.22 11.49
CA GLY A 268 -0.14 -57.48 11.32
C GLY A 268 -1.65 -57.47 11.62
N MET A 269 -2.22 -56.33 12.03
CA MET A 269 -3.67 -56.15 12.26
C MET A 269 -4.27 -55.00 11.44
N GLY A 270 -3.55 -54.51 10.43
CA GLY A 270 -3.98 -53.34 9.64
C GLY A 270 -3.78 -52.00 10.37
N ASN A 271 -3.00 -52.00 11.45
CA ASN A 271 -2.58 -50.78 12.14
C ASN A 271 -1.58 -50.04 11.27
N ILE A 272 -1.80 -48.74 11.09
CA ILE A 272 -0.96 -47.86 10.30
C ILE A 272 0.03 -47.18 11.24
N ILE A 273 1.31 -47.30 10.97
CA ILE A 273 2.37 -46.69 11.77
C ILE A 273 3.02 -45.61 10.91
N VAL A 274 3.12 -44.40 11.46
CA VAL A 274 3.60 -43.22 10.76
C VAL A 274 4.74 -42.60 11.55
N ALA A 275 5.89 -42.39 10.90
CA ALA A 275 6.94 -41.50 11.40
C ALA A 275 6.51 -40.05 11.19
N ASP A 276 6.06 -39.41 12.27
CA ASP A 276 5.63 -38.02 12.29
C ASP A 276 6.85 -37.11 12.48
N ARG A 277 7.64 -36.97 11.41
CA ARG A 277 8.98 -36.36 11.43
C ARG A 277 9.01 -34.98 12.09
N GLY A 278 8.05 -34.13 11.76
CA GLY A 278 8.01 -32.75 12.25
C GLY A 278 7.59 -32.62 13.70
N ASN A 279 7.05 -33.69 14.30
CA ASN A 279 6.69 -33.78 15.71
C ASN A 279 7.62 -34.72 16.48
N ASP A 280 8.73 -35.18 15.86
CA ASP A 280 9.76 -36.01 16.50
C ASP A 280 9.19 -37.26 17.23
N CYS A 281 8.18 -37.89 16.62
CA CYS A 281 7.50 -39.05 17.19
C CYS A 281 7.04 -40.06 16.14
N VAL A 282 6.70 -41.27 16.61
CA VAL A 282 6.11 -42.33 15.80
C VAL A 282 4.72 -42.61 16.37
N LYS A 283 3.69 -42.44 15.53
CA LYS A 283 2.29 -42.60 15.89
C LYS A 283 1.70 -43.85 15.24
N MET A 284 0.81 -44.52 15.96
CA MET A 284 0.02 -45.63 15.43
C MET A 284 -1.44 -45.22 15.29
N PHE A 285 -2.05 -45.61 14.18
CA PHE A 285 -3.44 -45.38 13.82
C PHE A 285 -4.10 -46.72 13.47
N ASP A 286 -5.43 -46.78 13.56
CA ASP A 286 -6.17 -47.91 13.03
C ASP A 286 -6.36 -47.83 11.51
N SER A 287 -7.00 -48.84 10.92
CA SER A 287 -7.28 -48.89 9.48
C SER A 287 -8.22 -47.80 8.96
N GLN A 288 -8.86 -47.03 9.85
CA GLN A 288 -9.72 -45.88 9.53
C GLN A 288 -9.02 -44.54 9.80
N GLY A 289 -7.72 -44.55 10.14
CA GLY A 289 -6.95 -43.33 10.41
C GLY A 289 -7.23 -42.71 11.78
N ARG A 290 -7.84 -43.44 12.72
CA ARG A 290 -8.03 -42.96 14.10
C ARG A 290 -6.77 -43.25 14.91
N PHE A 291 -6.33 -42.26 15.66
CA PHE A 291 -5.15 -42.38 16.52
C PHE A 291 -5.36 -43.46 17.59
N LEU A 292 -4.35 -44.31 17.77
CA LEU A 292 -4.35 -45.37 18.77
C LEU A 292 -3.38 -45.03 19.91
N CYS A 293 -2.11 -44.80 19.59
CA CYS A 293 -1.09 -44.43 20.59
C CYS A 293 0.20 -43.91 19.94
N TYR A 294 1.10 -43.39 20.79
CA TYR A 294 2.49 -43.15 20.46
C TYR A 294 3.29 -44.45 20.64
N ILE A 295 4.08 -44.83 19.64
CA ILE A 295 5.02 -45.96 19.72
C ILE A 295 6.33 -45.49 20.35
N GLY A 296 6.76 -44.28 19.99
CA GLY A 296 7.94 -43.63 20.55
C GLY A 296 7.86 -42.12 20.37
N SER A 297 8.45 -41.37 21.30
CA SER A 297 8.52 -39.91 21.28
C SER A 297 9.94 -39.43 21.59
N GLY A 298 10.27 -38.21 21.15
CA GLY A 298 11.59 -37.61 21.33
C GLY A 298 12.66 -38.15 20.36
N MET A 299 12.24 -38.82 19.30
CA MET A 299 13.13 -39.27 18.23
C MET A 299 13.38 -38.11 17.27
N LYS A 300 14.64 -37.73 17.02
CA LYS A 300 14.92 -36.57 16.18
C LYS A 300 14.71 -36.90 14.70
N SER A 301 13.63 -36.36 14.13
CA SER A 301 13.28 -36.54 12.73
C SER A 301 13.23 -38.00 12.29
N PRO A 302 12.30 -38.82 12.81
CA PRO A 302 12.12 -40.20 12.37
C PRO A 302 11.88 -40.25 10.85
N TRP A 303 12.56 -41.17 10.17
CA TRP A 303 12.62 -41.22 8.72
C TRP A 303 11.86 -42.41 8.14
N ALA A 304 12.33 -43.63 8.36
CA ALA A 304 11.68 -44.86 7.89
C ALA A 304 11.21 -45.70 9.07
N VAL A 305 10.08 -46.40 8.87
CA VAL A 305 9.47 -47.30 9.85
C VAL A 305 9.23 -48.67 9.22
N ALA A 306 9.48 -49.73 9.96
CA ALA A 306 9.20 -51.11 9.55
C ALA A 306 8.68 -51.91 10.73
N VAL A 307 7.88 -52.94 10.46
CA VAL A 307 7.34 -53.85 11.48
C VAL A 307 7.88 -55.25 11.25
N SER A 308 8.44 -55.86 12.29
CA SER A 308 8.88 -57.26 12.26
C SER A 308 7.67 -58.21 12.28
N PRO A 309 7.81 -59.46 11.80
CA PRO A 309 6.74 -60.46 11.97
C PRO A 309 6.35 -60.72 13.43
N GLY A 310 7.25 -60.45 14.39
CA GLY A 310 7.00 -60.53 15.83
C GLY A 310 6.26 -59.33 16.41
N GLY A 311 6.01 -58.29 15.62
CA GLY A 311 5.33 -57.07 16.05
C GLY A 311 6.26 -55.95 16.52
N ASP A 312 7.58 -56.12 16.40
CA ASP A 312 8.54 -55.10 16.79
C ASP A 312 8.55 -53.96 15.77
N VAL A 313 8.57 -52.73 16.24
CA VAL A 313 8.63 -51.55 15.38
C VAL A 313 10.07 -51.05 15.32
N VAL A 314 10.64 -51.07 14.12
CA VAL A 314 11.98 -50.57 13.84
C VAL A 314 11.87 -49.21 13.18
N VAL A 315 12.57 -48.22 13.74
CA VAL A 315 12.54 -46.83 13.26
C VAL A 315 13.96 -46.33 13.07
N THR A 316 14.20 -45.70 11.94
CA THR A 316 15.45 -44.97 11.66
C THR A 316 15.25 -43.48 11.88
N ASP A 317 16.29 -42.78 12.32
CA ASP A 317 16.26 -41.33 12.50
C ASP A 317 17.40 -40.61 11.78
N TYR A 318 17.39 -39.28 11.82
CA TYR A 318 18.39 -38.44 11.14
C TYR A 318 19.74 -38.39 11.88
N GLU A 319 19.84 -38.93 13.10
CA GLU A 319 21.09 -39.02 13.87
C GLU A 319 21.80 -40.37 13.68
N ASN A 320 21.38 -41.15 12.66
CA ASN A 320 21.89 -42.50 12.35
C ASN A 320 21.62 -43.53 13.46
N THR A 321 20.58 -43.35 14.27
CA THR A 321 20.18 -44.38 15.23
C THR A 321 19.08 -45.26 14.66
N VAL A 322 19.12 -46.55 15.02
CA VAL A 322 18.05 -47.51 14.78
C VAL A 322 17.45 -47.84 16.13
N SER A 323 16.20 -47.42 16.35
CA SER A 323 15.46 -47.76 17.56
C SER A 323 14.52 -48.92 17.28
N VAL A 324 14.51 -49.91 18.18
CA VAL A 324 13.60 -51.06 18.11
C VAL A 324 12.68 -51.01 19.31
N TRP A 325 11.39 -50.98 19.06
CA TRP A 325 10.35 -51.02 20.07
C TRP A 325 9.70 -52.41 20.06
N THR A 326 9.94 -53.17 21.12
CA THR A 326 9.36 -54.50 21.33
C THR A 326 8.07 -54.38 22.15
N GLN A 327 7.02 -55.12 21.83
CA GLN A 327 5.88 -55.25 22.75
C GLN A 327 6.33 -55.98 24.02
N GLY A 328 6.31 -55.27 25.16
CA GLY A 328 6.49 -55.82 26.50
C GLY A 328 5.15 -56.06 27.18
#